data_AF-A0A7C0WC49-F1
#
_entry.id   AF-A0A7C0WC49-F1
#
_cell.length_a   1.000
_cell.length_b   1.000
_cell.length_c   1.000
_cell.angle_alpha   90.00
_cell.angle_beta   90.00
_cell.angle_gamma   90.00
#
_symmetry.space_group_name_H-M   'P 1'
#
loop_
_entity.id
_entity.type
_entity.pdbx_description
1 polymer ?
#
loop_
_entity_poly.entity_id
_entity_poly.type
_entity_poly.pdbx_seq_one_letter_code
_entity_poly.pdbx_strand_id
1 'polypeptide(L)'
;MSESIKTYIQDLFRYLEDYESNYSEFKTEAFFQTYNGIFAVFQALRKQRDKAVEVDLFFLENIKQAPLSSSDLRQLTIQILITFFESEADTDGQSNQAYLHCRDLRSIKRDAAFFEEHLVPLLYREGSLNNNLQLNDFFLKEISRYINKFARGIRADMNPEEFDALPEHHKLLELSRRRLELGDQLAKDRNSLEFQLQRIGVFNKLSEKSRIFDHYLRQWDYLITTSFWSRLKSSLGVIWGKFKGLFKSFNYFRLSLLQRKPAFLYYGLIIIIFILLAIYVPMRWKSYSMEKYQEFERQATDTREAISK
;
A
#
# COMPACT_ATOMS: atom_id res chain seq x y z
N MET A 1 -17.65 34.24 -2.95
CA MET A 1 -16.72 33.27 -2.32
C MET A 1 -17.36 32.60 -1.10
N SER A 2 -17.79 33.34 -0.06
CA SER A 2 -18.49 32.76 1.11
C SER A 2 -19.78 32.01 0.73
N GLU A 3 -20.62 32.61 -0.11
CA GLU A 3 -21.87 31.99 -0.56
C GLU A 3 -21.64 30.69 -1.35
N SER A 4 -20.56 30.63 -2.14
CA SER A 4 -20.21 29.44 -2.92
C SER A 4 -19.66 28.31 -2.06
N ILE A 5 -18.81 28.59 -1.05
CA ILE A 5 -18.30 27.54 -0.17
C ILE A 5 -19.42 26.94 0.71
N LYS A 6 -20.37 27.77 1.17
CA LYS A 6 -21.52 27.28 1.94
C LYS A 6 -22.37 26.27 1.15
N THR A 7 -22.56 26.50 -0.15
CA THR A 7 -23.22 25.52 -1.04
C THR A 7 -22.46 24.19 -1.10
N TYR A 8 -21.14 24.23 -1.27
CA TYR A 8 -20.34 23.00 -1.24
C TYR A 8 -20.43 22.27 0.11
N ILE A 9 -20.44 23.01 1.22
CA ILE A 9 -20.60 22.42 2.55
C ILE A 9 -21.99 21.76 2.67
N GLN A 10 -23.06 22.41 2.23
CA GLN A 10 -24.39 21.80 2.21
C GLN A 10 -24.44 20.54 1.35
N ASP A 11 -23.84 20.58 0.15
CA ASP A 11 -23.75 19.42 -0.73
C ASP A 11 -22.95 18.27 -0.07
N LEU A 12 -21.88 18.59 0.66
CA LEU A 12 -21.11 17.61 1.42
C LEU A 12 -21.99 16.91 2.45
N PHE A 13 -22.73 17.66 3.26
CA PHE A 13 -23.63 17.09 4.27
C PHE A 13 -24.77 16.29 3.65
N ARG A 14 -25.32 16.73 2.52
CA ARG A 14 -26.29 15.94 1.74
C ARG A 14 -25.69 14.61 1.28
N TYR A 15 -24.45 14.59 0.78
CA TYR A 15 -23.80 13.32 0.40
C TYR A 15 -23.58 12.38 1.59
N LEU A 16 -23.33 12.92 2.80
CA LEU A 16 -23.24 12.11 4.01
C LEU A 16 -24.61 11.50 4.37
N GLU A 17 -25.70 12.26 4.21
CA GLU A 17 -27.07 11.79 4.43
C GLU A 17 -27.50 10.75 3.38
N ASP A 18 -27.18 10.98 2.10
CA ASP A 18 -27.42 10.01 1.02
C ASP A 18 -26.69 8.70 1.31
N TYR A 19 -25.44 8.78 1.76
CA TYR A 19 -24.67 7.60 2.15
C TYR A 19 -25.32 6.80 3.29
N GLU A 20 -25.91 7.50 4.27
CA GLU A 20 -26.53 6.93 5.46
C GLU A 20 -27.92 6.34 5.18
N SER A 21 -28.71 6.99 4.32
CA SER A 21 -30.12 6.66 4.12
C SER A 21 -30.42 5.97 2.79
N ASN A 22 -29.61 6.21 1.75
CA ASN A 22 -29.84 5.73 0.40
C ASN A 22 -28.51 5.54 -0.36
N TYR A 23 -27.71 4.57 0.09
CA TYR A 23 -26.37 4.33 -0.47
C TYR A 23 -26.36 4.10 -1.99
N SER A 24 -27.44 3.62 -2.59
CA SER A 24 -27.57 3.47 -4.05
C SER A 24 -27.47 4.79 -4.82
N GLU A 25 -27.84 5.92 -4.21
CA GLU A 25 -27.76 7.24 -4.81
C GLU A 25 -26.42 7.94 -4.53
N PHE A 26 -25.59 7.38 -3.65
CA PHE A 26 -24.31 7.94 -3.28
C PHE A 26 -23.32 7.94 -4.47
N LYS A 27 -22.85 9.14 -4.83
CA LYS A 27 -21.91 9.34 -5.94
C LYS A 27 -20.51 9.65 -5.42
N THR A 28 -19.68 8.61 -5.29
CA THR A 28 -18.30 8.70 -4.78
C THR A 28 -17.46 9.80 -5.43
N GLU A 29 -17.47 9.91 -6.76
CA GLU A 29 -16.68 10.94 -7.47
C GLU A 29 -17.19 12.36 -7.18
N ALA A 30 -18.50 12.56 -7.12
CA ALA A 30 -19.08 13.86 -6.80
C ALA A 30 -18.76 14.27 -5.35
N PHE A 31 -18.80 13.30 -4.43
CA PHE A 31 -18.35 13.50 -3.06
C PHE A 31 -16.88 13.96 -3.00
N PHE A 32 -15.98 13.31 -3.75
CA PHE A 32 -14.56 13.72 -3.81
C PHE A 32 -14.38 15.13 -4.35
N GLN A 33 -15.09 15.49 -5.43
CA GLN A 33 -15.02 16.83 -6.01
C GLN A 33 -15.50 17.89 -5.02
N THR A 34 -16.60 17.65 -4.33
CA THR A 34 -17.13 18.55 -3.29
C THR A 34 -16.16 18.69 -2.12
N TYR A 35 -15.65 17.58 -1.57
CA TYR A 35 -14.65 17.62 -0.50
C TYR A 35 -13.41 18.43 -0.91
N ASN A 36 -12.84 18.13 -2.08
CA ASN A 36 -11.63 18.80 -2.55
C ASN A 36 -11.87 20.28 -2.87
N GLY A 37 -13.06 20.63 -3.37
CA GLY A 37 -13.47 22.02 -3.60
C GLY A 37 -13.53 22.84 -2.30
N ILE A 38 -14.02 22.23 -1.21
CA ILE A 38 -14.01 22.83 0.12
C ILE A 38 -12.57 22.97 0.64
N PHE A 39 -11.77 21.91 0.56
CA PHE A 39 -10.39 21.93 1.03
C PHE A 39 -9.54 23.00 0.31
N ALA A 40 -9.71 23.15 -1.00
CA ALA A 40 -8.92 24.07 -1.83
C ALA A 40 -9.03 25.54 -1.41
N VAL A 41 -10.08 25.94 -0.71
CA VAL A 41 -10.30 27.32 -0.29
C VAL A 41 -9.79 27.64 1.12
N PHE A 42 -9.32 26.65 1.90
CA PHE A 42 -8.86 26.87 3.28
C PHE A 42 -7.70 27.87 3.37
N GLN A 43 -6.69 27.74 2.51
CA GLN A 43 -5.58 28.70 2.44
C GLN A 43 -6.03 30.11 2.06
N ALA A 44 -7.08 30.24 1.24
CA ALA A 44 -7.64 31.55 0.89
C ALA A 44 -8.43 32.17 2.05
N LEU A 45 -9.09 31.34 2.87
CA LEU A 45 -9.81 31.76 4.08
C LEU A 45 -8.86 32.21 5.18
N ARG A 46 -7.66 31.65 5.27
CA ARG A 46 -6.59 32.12 6.16
C ARG A 46 -6.32 33.62 6.03
N LYS A 47 -6.48 34.19 4.83
CA LYS A 47 -6.29 35.63 4.56
C LYS A 47 -7.55 36.47 4.76
N GLN A 48 -8.70 35.84 5.02
CA GLN A 48 -10.03 36.45 5.09
C GLN A 48 -10.72 36.04 6.40
N ARG A 49 -10.19 36.56 7.52
CA ARG A 49 -10.58 36.18 8.88
C ARG A 49 -12.09 36.11 9.13
N ASP A 50 -12.82 37.19 8.85
CA ASP A 50 -14.27 37.23 9.13
C ASP A 50 -15.03 36.12 8.37
N LYS A 51 -14.57 35.77 7.17
CA LYS A 51 -15.14 34.68 6.38
C LYS A 51 -14.73 33.31 6.92
N ALA A 52 -13.52 33.16 7.45
CA ALA A 52 -13.10 31.93 8.10
C ALA A 52 -13.99 31.65 9.33
N VAL A 53 -14.27 32.67 10.15
CA VAL A 53 -15.20 32.55 11.30
C VAL A 53 -16.61 32.20 10.83
N GLU A 54 -17.12 32.86 9.79
CA GLU A 54 -18.44 32.56 9.23
C GLU A 54 -18.54 31.09 8.72
N VAL A 55 -17.50 30.61 8.05
CA VAL A 55 -17.43 29.24 7.53
C VAL A 55 -17.31 28.22 8.67
N ASP A 56 -16.50 28.49 9.69
CA ASP A 56 -16.37 27.64 10.89
C ASP A 56 -17.70 27.47 11.62
N LEU A 57 -18.42 28.57 11.85
CA LEU A 57 -19.75 28.52 12.47
C LEU A 57 -20.75 27.76 11.59
N PHE A 58 -20.69 27.94 10.27
CA PHE A 58 -21.54 27.20 9.34
C PHE A 58 -21.26 25.69 9.35
N PHE A 59 -19.99 25.28 9.43
CA PHE A 59 -19.65 23.88 9.66
C PHE A 59 -20.23 23.39 10.99
N LEU A 60 -20.01 24.12 12.08
CA LEU A 60 -20.49 23.74 13.41
C LEU A 60 -22.00 23.52 13.44
N GLU A 61 -22.77 24.40 12.80
CA GLU A 61 -24.23 24.26 12.68
C GLU A 61 -24.62 22.95 11.99
N ASN A 62 -24.01 22.62 10.85
CA ASN A 62 -24.30 21.39 10.11
C ASN A 62 -23.81 20.13 10.85
N ILE A 63 -22.65 20.20 11.50
CA ILE A 63 -22.09 19.09 12.30
C ILE A 63 -23.04 18.71 13.44
N LYS A 64 -23.67 19.69 14.10
CA LYS A 64 -24.58 19.46 15.24
C LYS A 64 -25.90 18.81 14.85
N GLN A 65 -26.24 18.75 13.56
CA GLN A 65 -27.53 18.19 13.11
C GLN A 65 -27.58 16.66 13.23
N ALA A 66 -26.45 15.97 13.22
CA ALA A 66 -26.39 14.52 13.35
C ALA A 66 -25.12 14.06 14.09
N PRO A 67 -25.17 12.96 14.86
CA PRO A 67 -23.98 12.41 15.52
C PRO A 67 -22.86 12.09 14.55
N LEU A 68 -21.60 12.38 14.92
CA LEU A 68 -20.44 12.00 14.11
C LEU A 68 -20.34 10.49 13.88
N SER A 69 -20.86 9.70 14.81
CA SER A 69 -20.85 8.23 14.75
C SER A 69 -21.99 7.63 13.93
N SER A 70 -22.82 8.43 13.26
CA SER A 70 -23.94 7.92 12.43
C SER A 70 -23.47 7.04 11.29
N SER A 71 -22.34 7.37 10.67
CA SER A 71 -21.65 6.54 9.70
C SER A 71 -20.14 6.71 9.82
N ASP A 72 -19.39 5.72 9.35
CA ASP A 72 -17.94 5.84 9.24
C ASP A 72 -17.53 6.91 8.21
N LEU A 73 -18.27 7.05 7.10
CA LEU A 73 -18.04 8.14 6.15
C LEU A 73 -18.17 9.51 6.82
N ARG A 74 -19.25 9.76 7.59
CA ARG A 74 -19.43 11.02 8.32
C ARG A 74 -18.31 11.26 9.31
N GLN A 75 -17.96 10.24 10.10
CA GLN A 75 -16.89 10.35 11.08
C GLN A 75 -15.55 10.71 10.44
N LEU A 76 -15.14 9.98 9.40
CA LEU A 76 -13.89 10.23 8.68
C LEU A 76 -13.89 11.61 8.04
N THR A 77 -14.94 11.93 7.28
CA THR A 77 -15.06 13.20 6.54
C THR A 77 -14.94 14.39 7.47
N ILE A 78 -15.78 14.46 8.50
CA ILE A 78 -15.85 15.63 9.38
C ILE A 78 -14.58 15.72 10.22
N GLN A 79 -14.12 14.62 10.81
CA GLN A 79 -12.93 14.68 11.66
C GLN A 79 -11.68 15.07 10.89
N ILE A 80 -11.51 14.60 9.66
CA ILE A 80 -10.34 14.95 8.83
C ILE A 80 -10.46 16.38 8.32
N LEU A 81 -11.57 16.73 7.69
CA LEU A 81 -11.76 18.03 7.03
C LEU A 81 -11.69 19.19 8.02
N ILE A 82 -12.33 19.07 9.19
CA ILE A 82 -12.35 20.14 10.20
C ILE A 82 -10.99 20.29 10.87
N THR A 83 -10.24 19.21 11.03
CA THR A 83 -8.86 19.30 11.52
C THR A 83 -7.96 20.01 10.51
N PHE A 84 -8.11 19.73 9.22
CA PHE A 84 -7.43 20.51 8.17
C PHE A 84 -7.85 21.97 8.16
N PHE A 85 -9.14 22.26 8.35
CA PHE A 85 -9.64 23.62 8.39
C PHE A 85 -8.96 24.42 9.51
N GLU A 86 -8.90 23.86 10.72
CA GLU A 86 -8.20 24.50 11.84
C GLU A 86 -6.72 24.72 11.50
N SER A 87 -6.02 23.69 11.03
CA SER A 87 -4.57 23.79 10.81
C SER A 87 -4.18 24.68 9.62
N GLU A 88 -5.09 24.90 8.65
CA GLU A 88 -4.82 25.72 7.45
C GLU A 88 -5.40 27.12 7.50
N ALA A 89 -6.63 27.27 8.00
CA ALA A 89 -7.39 28.52 7.95
C ALA A 89 -7.35 29.30 9.27
N ASP A 90 -7.30 28.64 10.43
CA ASP A 90 -7.20 29.33 11.71
C ASP A 90 -5.76 29.84 11.94
N THR A 91 -5.65 31.07 12.42
CA THR A 91 -4.34 31.70 12.70
C THR A 91 -4.26 32.35 14.07
N ASP A 92 -5.41 32.64 14.67
CA ASP A 92 -5.51 33.40 15.91
C ASP A 92 -6.48 32.77 16.92
N GLY A 93 -6.99 31.57 16.64
CA GLY A 93 -7.83 30.81 17.56
C GLY A 93 -9.32 31.16 17.46
N GLN A 94 -9.76 31.90 16.44
CA GLN A 94 -11.13 32.39 16.35
C GLN A 94 -12.03 31.60 15.39
N SER A 95 -11.45 30.89 14.42
CA SER A 95 -12.18 30.04 13.49
C SER A 95 -11.90 28.56 13.76
N ASN A 96 -12.17 28.12 15.00
CA ASN A 96 -11.92 26.76 15.46
C ASN A 96 -13.06 26.14 16.27
N GLN A 97 -14.25 26.75 16.29
CA GLN A 97 -15.37 26.28 17.09
C GLN A 97 -15.85 24.91 16.61
N ALA A 98 -15.89 24.67 15.29
CA ALA A 98 -16.19 23.36 14.73
C ALA A 98 -15.13 22.33 15.16
N TYR A 99 -13.85 22.72 15.12
CA TYR A 99 -12.74 21.86 15.53
C TYR A 99 -12.80 21.50 17.01
N LEU A 100 -12.98 22.49 17.90
CA LEU A 100 -13.09 22.26 19.34
C LEU A 100 -14.26 21.31 19.64
N HIS A 101 -15.42 21.54 19.03
CA HIS A 101 -16.56 20.64 19.17
C HIS A 101 -16.23 19.20 18.74
N CYS A 102 -15.66 19.01 17.54
CA CYS A 102 -15.28 17.68 17.06
C CYS A 102 -14.20 17.01 17.92
N ARG A 103 -13.22 17.79 18.41
CA ARG A 103 -12.13 17.34 19.27
C ARG A 103 -12.62 16.91 20.65
N ASP A 104 -13.61 17.60 21.19
CA ASP A 104 -14.21 17.27 22.48
C ASP A 104 -14.93 15.92 22.48
N LEU A 105 -15.45 15.50 21.32
CA LEU A 105 -16.06 14.19 21.12
C LEU A 105 -15.05 13.04 20.98
N ARG A 106 -13.75 13.32 20.82
CA ARG A 106 -12.71 12.29 20.64
C ARG A 106 -12.27 11.69 21.98
N SER A 107 -11.95 10.41 21.96
CA SER A 107 -11.22 9.74 23.04
C SER A 107 -9.77 10.23 23.14
N ILE A 108 -9.14 10.55 21.99
CA ILE A 108 -7.75 11.02 21.89
C ILE A 108 -7.76 12.48 21.40
N LYS A 109 -7.19 13.38 22.20
CA LYS A 109 -7.22 14.83 21.93
C LYS A 109 -6.10 15.35 21.01
N ARG A 110 -5.08 14.53 20.75
CA ARG A 110 -3.97 14.86 19.82
C ARG A 110 -4.36 14.38 18.42
N ASP A 111 -4.34 15.27 17.44
CA ASP A 111 -4.89 15.00 16.11
C ASP A 111 -4.23 13.80 15.43
N ALA A 112 -2.90 13.79 15.33
CA ALA A 112 -2.15 12.69 14.72
C ALA A 112 -2.40 11.35 15.41
N ALA A 113 -2.40 11.33 16.75
CA ALA A 113 -2.65 10.12 17.50
C ALA A 113 -4.11 9.64 17.34
N PHE A 114 -5.09 10.56 17.25
CA PHE A 114 -6.47 10.18 16.95
C PHE A 114 -6.61 9.62 15.54
N PHE A 115 -5.92 10.20 14.56
CA PHE A 115 -5.96 9.68 13.19
C PHE A 115 -5.36 8.29 13.13
N GLU A 116 -4.19 8.09 13.74
CA GLU A 116 -3.46 6.82 13.77
C GLU A 116 -4.18 5.72 14.55
N GLU A 117 -4.65 6.02 15.76
CA GLU A 117 -5.16 5.01 16.68
C GLU A 117 -6.68 4.82 16.61
N HIS A 118 -7.40 5.70 15.91
CA HIS A 118 -8.87 5.62 15.82
C HIS A 118 -9.39 5.64 14.37
N LEU A 119 -9.03 6.64 13.56
CA LEU A 119 -9.56 6.76 12.19
C LEU A 119 -8.95 5.73 11.23
N VAL A 120 -7.64 5.50 11.32
CA VAL A 120 -6.98 4.51 10.48
C VAL A 120 -7.52 3.10 10.76
N PRO A 121 -7.63 2.62 12.02
CA PRO A 121 -8.31 1.35 12.31
C PRO A 121 -9.73 1.24 11.75
N LEU A 122 -10.49 2.34 11.74
CA LEU A 122 -11.84 2.36 11.16
C LEU A 122 -11.82 1.97 9.68
N LEU A 123 -10.86 2.48 8.90
CA LEU A 123 -10.67 2.14 7.49
C LEU A 123 -10.40 0.65 7.25
N TYR A 124 -9.87 -0.07 8.24
CA TYR A 124 -9.50 -1.48 8.11
C TYR A 124 -10.56 -2.44 8.62
N ARG A 125 -11.60 -1.92 9.27
CA ARG A 125 -12.70 -2.72 9.79
C ARG A 125 -13.48 -3.33 8.61
N GLU A 126 -13.84 -4.60 8.74
CA GLU A 126 -14.71 -5.27 7.78
C GLU A 126 -16.03 -4.52 7.62
N GLY A 127 -16.48 -4.35 6.38
CA GLY A 127 -17.69 -3.59 6.05
C GLY A 127 -17.54 -2.07 6.11
N SER A 128 -16.38 -1.54 6.52
CA SER A 128 -16.18 -0.08 6.56
C SER A 128 -16.33 0.54 5.17
N LEU A 129 -16.92 1.72 5.15
CA LEU A 129 -17.23 2.53 3.98
C LEU A 129 -18.08 1.75 2.98
N ASN A 130 -18.96 0.84 3.44
CA ASN A 130 -19.74 -0.07 2.60
C ASN A 130 -18.85 -0.87 1.63
N ASN A 131 -17.63 -1.19 2.06
CA ASN A 131 -16.57 -1.83 1.25
C ASN A 131 -16.16 -1.02 0.01
N ASN A 132 -16.39 0.30 0.00
CA ASN A 132 -15.97 1.18 -1.07
C ASN A 132 -14.47 1.50 -0.96
N LEU A 133 -13.67 0.78 -1.74
CA LEU A 133 -12.21 0.91 -1.72
C LEU A 133 -11.71 2.27 -2.25
N GLN A 134 -12.49 2.98 -3.07
CA GLN A 134 -12.14 4.33 -3.51
C GLN A 134 -12.21 5.32 -2.34
N LEU A 135 -13.30 5.27 -1.54
CA LEU A 135 -13.40 6.06 -0.32
C LEU A 135 -12.27 5.72 0.66
N ASN A 136 -11.95 4.44 0.78
CA ASN A 136 -10.87 3.96 1.63
C ASN A 136 -9.51 4.58 1.25
N ASP A 137 -9.14 4.48 -0.04
CA ASP A 137 -7.90 5.05 -0.60
C ASP A 137 -7.85 6.56 -0.44
N PHE A 138 -8.98 7.22 -0.68
CA PHE A 138 -9.11 8.66 -0.48
C PHE A 138 -8.81 9.07 0.97
N PHE A 139 -9.46 8.48 1.97
CA PHE A 139 -9.23 8.86 3.37
C PHE A 139 -7.86 8.43 3.89
N LEU A 140 -7.31 7.30 3.45
CA LEU A 140 -5.95 6.91 3.81
C LEU A 140 -4.94 7.96 3.32
N LYS A 141 -5.14 8.49 2.10
CA LYS A 141 -4.31 9.56 1.55
C LYS A 141 -4.49 10.88 2.30
N GLU A 142 -5.71 11.27 2.64
CA GLU A 142 -5.97 12.50 3.39
C GLU A 142 -5.34 12.45 4.79
N ILE A 143 -5.49 11.33 5.51
CA ILE A 143 -4.82 11.11 6.80
C ILE A 143 -3.30 11.18 6.65
N SER A 144 -2.76 10.49 5.63
CA SER A 144 -1.32 10.48 5.35
C SER A 144 -0.79 11.89 5.06
N ARG A 145 -1.52 12.67 4.25
CA ARG A 145 -1.19 14.07 3.93
C ARG A 145 -1.19 14.93 5.18
N TYR A 146 -2.20 14.79 6.05
CA TYR A 146 -2.28 15.55 7.29
C TYR A 146 -1.07 15.27 8.18
N ILE A 147 -0.77 13.99 8.42
CA ILE A 147 0.33 13.57 9.30
C ILE A 147 1.67 14.08 8.75
N ASN A 148 1.93 13.92 7.45
CA ASN A 148 3.18 14.40 6.84
C ASN A 148 3.33 15.91 6.94
N LYS A 149 2.24 16.67 6.75
CA LYS A 149 2.27 18.14 6.71
C LYS A 149 2.33 18.78 8.10
N PHE A 150 1.59 18.26 9.07
CA PHE A 150 1.35 18.94 10.36
C PHE A 150 1.85 18.19 11.59
N ALA A 151 2.08 16.88 11.51
CA ALA A 151 2.42 16.08 12.69
C ALA A 151 3.90 15.68 12.74
N ARG A 152 4.35 14.91 11.74
CA ARG A 152 5.72 14.39 11.68
C ARG A 152 6.15 14.02 10.27
N GLY A 153 7.42 14.26 9.96
CA GLY A 153 8.04 13.83 8.72
C GLY A 153 8.13 12.31 8.58
N ILE A 154 8.52 11.85 7.40
CA ILE A 154 8.74 10.43 7.11
C ILE A 154 10.10 9.96 7.62
N ARG A 155 10.12 8.77 8.21
CA ARG A 155 11.36 8.06 8.55
C ARG A 155 11.86 7.31 7.32
N ALA A 156 12.69 7.98 6.51
CA ALA A 156 13.19 7.42 5.26
C ALA A 156 14.03 6.14 5.46
N ASP A 157 14.74 6.06 6.59
CA ASP A 157 15.70 5.03 6.99
C ASP A 157 15.10 3.82 7.73
N MET A 158 13.76 3.70 7.78
CA MET A 158 13.08 2.55 8.36
C MET A 158 13.53 1.24 7.70
N ASN A 159 13.89 0.25 8.51
CA ASN A 159 14.28 -1.07 8.03
C ASN A 159 13.10 -2.07 8.02
N PRO A 160 13.23 -3.24 7.35
CA PRO A 160 12.15 -4.22 7.27
C PRO A 160 11.67 -4.80 8.61
N GLU A 161 12.55 -4.92 9.60
CA GLU A 161 12.20 -5.45 10.93
C GLU A 161 11.36 -4.44 11.72
N GLU A 162 11.75 -3.16 11.67
CA GLU A 162 10.97 -2.06 12.23
C GLU A 162 9.60 -1.96 11.57
N PHE A 163 9.53 -2.11 10.24
CA PHE A 163 8.26 -2.13 9.52
C PHE A 163 7.39 -3.31 9.94
N ASP A 164 7.97 -4.51 10.11
CA ASP A 164 7.20 -5.68 10.48
C ASP A 164 6.63 -5.59 11.90
N ALA A 165 7.33 -4.91 12.81
CA ALA A 165 6.88 -4.64 14.17
C ALA A 165 5.69 -3.67 14.26
N LEU A 166 5.36 -2.93 13.19
CA LEU A 166 4.20 -2.05 13.18
C LEU A 166 2.88 -2.84 13.28
N PRO A 167 1.85 -2.28 13.95
CA PRO A 167 0.48 -2.78 13.81
C PRO A 167 0.03 -2.80 12.34
N GLU A 168 -0.85 -3.72 11.96
CA GLU A 168 -1.28 -3.86 10.56
C GLU A 168 -1.86 -2.57 9.98
N HIS A 169 -2.69 -1.87 10.76
CA HIS A 169 -3.30 -0.61 10.34
C HIS A 169 -2.25 0.52 10.15
N HIS A 170 -1.12 0.45 10.86
CA HIS A 170 0.03 1.35 10.65
C HIS A 170 0.89 0.97 9.45
N LYS A 171 0.88 -0.29 9.00
CA LYS A 171 1.66 -0.73 7.82
C LYS A 171 1.22 -0.02 6.54
N LEU A 172 -0.07 -0.01 6.17
CA LEU A 172 -0.46 0.75 4.95
C LEU A 172 -0.42 2.25 5.16
N LEU A 173 -0.67 2.74 6.38
CA LEU A 173 -0.51 4.17 6.66
C LEU A 173 0.94 4.60 6.37
N GLU A 174 1.92 3.87 6.88
CA GLU A 174 3.32 4.18 6.64
C GLU A 174 3.69 4.07 5.16
N LEU A 175 3.25 3.02 4.46
CA LEU A 175 3.47 2.90 3.00
C LEU A 175 2.82 4.06 2.23
N SER A 176 1.59 4.45 2.56
CA SER A 176 0.88 5.55 1.92
C SER A 176 1.58 6.89 2.15
N ARG A 177 1.96 7.16 3.40
CA ARG A 177 2.73 8.36 3.76
C ARG A 177 4.06 8.43 3.03
N ARG A 178 4.78 7.30 2.93
CA ARG A 178 6.07 7.21 2.22
C ARG A 178 5.90 7.44 0.73
N ARG A 179 4.86 6.88 0.12
CA ARG A 179 4.55 7.10 -1.30
C ARG A 179 4.24 8.58 -1.60
N LEU A 180 3.50 9.25 -0.71
CA LEU A 180 3.21 10.68 -0.87
C LEU A 180 4.45 11.58 -0.74
N GLU A 181 5.38 11.25 0.16
CA GLU A 181 6.55 12.08 0.44
C GLU A 181 7.75 11.77 -0.48
N LEU A 182 8.00 10.49 -0.72
CA LEU A 182 9.19 9.99 -1.43
C LEU A 182 8.88 9.60 -2.89
N GLY A 183 7.61 9.59 -3.28
CA GLY A 183 7.14 9.35 -4.64
C GLY A 183 6.75 7.89 -4.94
N ASP A 184 6.38 7.65 -6.19
CA ASP A 184 5.67 6.43 -6.58
C ASP A 184 6.57 5.26 -6.99
N GLN A 185 7.86 5.51 -7.23
CA GLN A 185 8.80 4.52 -7.79
C GLN A 185 9.62 3.78 -6.73
N LEU A 186 9.18 3.78 -5.48
CA LEU A 186 9.94 3.23 -4.35
C LEU A 186 10.28 1.75 -4.54
N ALA A 187 9.35 0.93 -5.06
CA ALA A 187 9.62 -0.49 -5.33
C ALA A 187 10.72 -0.74 -6.39
N LYS A 188 11.17 0.28 -7.13
CA LYS A 188 12.29 0.19 -8.09
C LYS A 188 13.61 0.70 -7.52
N ASP A 189 13.57 1.50 -6.46
CA ASP A 189 14.75 2.03 -5.80
C ASP A 189 15.33 1.00 -4.83
N ARG A 190 16.56 0.55 -5.08
CA ARG A 190 17.23 -0.50 -4.30
C ARG A 190 17.45 -0.13 -2.83
N ASN A 191 17.49 1.17 -2.53
CA ASN A 191 17.72 1.68 -1.19
C ASN A 191 16.43 1.91 -0.41
N SER A 192 15.26 1.78 -1.05
CA SER A 192 13.98 1.97 -0.39
C SER A 192 13.59 0.77 0.47
N LEU A 193 12.80 1.03 1.50
CA LEU A 193 12.13 0.00 2.28
C LEU A 193 11.25 -0.88 1.38
N GLU A 194 10.51 -0.27 0.47
CA GLU A 194 9.54 -0.91 -0.42
C GLU A 194 10.21 -1.97 -1.32
N PHE A 195 11.38 -1.66 -1.87
CA PHE A 195 12.17 -2.62 -2.64
C PHE A 195 12.61 -3.81 -1.77
N GLN A 196 13.06 -3.54 -0.55
CA GLN A 196 13.49 -4.59 0.38
C GLN A 196 12.32 -5.49 0.80
N LEU A 197 11.17 -4.90 1.18
CA LEU A 197 9.94 -5.60 1.53
C LEU A 197 9.40 -6.45 0.37
N GLN A 198 9.46 -5.92 -0.86
CA GLN A 198 9.10 -6.65 -2.06
C GLN A 198 10.02 -7.86 -2.27
N ARG A 199 11.34 -7.69 -2.11
CA ARG A 199 12.34 -8.76 -2.32
C ARG A 199 12.22 -9.90 -1.32
N ILE A 200 11.95 -9.60 -0.05
CA ILE A 200 11.80 -10.63 1.00
C ILE A 200 10.37 -11.19 1.08
N GLY A 201 9.46 -10.74 0.21
CA GLY A 201 8.11 -11.28 0.06
C GLY A 201 7.10 -10.83 1.13
N VAL A 202 7.34 -9.72 1.84
CA VAL A 202 6.39 -9.19 2.83
C VAL A 202 5.07 -8.81 2.16
N PHE A 203 5.11 -8.15 1.01
CA PHE A 203 3.89 -7.71 0.33
C PHE A 203 2.98 -8.86 -0.09
N ASN A 204 3.53 -9.99 -0.53
CA ASN A 204 2.74 -11.18 -0.85
C ASN A 204 2.02 -11.71 0.42
N LYS A 205 2.75 -11.82 1.53
CA LYS A 205 2.17 -12.23 2.82
C LYS A 205 1.07 -11.28 3.30
N LEU A 206 1.27 -9.96 3.14
CA LEU A 206 0.26 -8.96 3.50
C LEU A 206 -0.98 -9.03 2.60
N SER A 207 -0.81 -9.23 1.29
CA SER A 207 -1.95 -9.39 0.37
C SER A 207 -2.81 -10.62 0.69
N GLU A 208 -2.20 -11.71 1.16
CA GLU A 208 -2.92 -12.93 1.53
C GLU A 208 -3.76 -12.75 2.80
N LYS A 209 -3.37 -11.83 3.69
CA LYS A 209 -4.07 -11.59 4.97
C LYS A 209 -5.38 -10.84 4.83
N SER A 210 -5.47 -9.88 3.91
CA SER A 210 -6.63 -8.99 3.81
C SER A 210 -6.81 -8.42 2.41
N ARG A 211 -8.08 -8.33 2.00
CA ARG A 211 -8.48 -7.74 0.71
C ARG A 211 -8.07 -6.28 0.58
N ILE A 212 -8.02 -5.55 1.70
CA ILE A 212 -7.59 -4.15 1.73
C ILE A 212 -6.10 -4.08 1.35
N PHE A 213 -5.26 -4.89 1.98
CA PHE A 213 -3.84 -4.97 1.63
C PHE A 213 -3.62 -5.40 0.17
N ASP A 214 -4.33 -6.42 -0.32
CA ASP A 214 -4.24 -6.84 -1.72
C ASP A 214 -4.60 -5.69 -2.68
N HIS A 215 -5.68 -4.96 -2.40
CA HIS A 215 -6.10 -3.81 -3.22
C HIS A 215 -4.99 -2.76 -3.34
N TYR A 216 -4.49 -2.27 -2.20
CA TYR A 216 -3.46 -1.21 -2.19
C TYR A 216 -2.15 -1.67 -2.81
N LEU A 217 -1.67 -2.86 -2.44
CA LEU A 217 -0.39 -3.37 -2.94
C LEU A 217 -0.44 -3.65 -4.46
N ARG A 218 -1.61 -3.97 -5.02
CA ARG A 218 -1.81 -3.99 -6.48
C ARG A 218 -1.83 -2.61 -7.07
N GLN A 219 -2.61 -1.69 -6.50
CA GLN A 219 -2.73 -0.32 -7.01
C GLN A 219 -1.39 0.41 -7.02
N TRP A 220 -0.51 0.12 -6.06
CA TRP A 220 0.83 0.71 -5.96
C TRP A 220 1.92 -0.08 -6.71
N ASP A 221 1.57 -1.15 -7.44
CA ASP A 221 2.51 -2.03 -8.16
C ASP A 221 3.59 -2.67 -7.24
N TYR A 222 3.25 -2.90 -5.97
CA TYR A 222 4.15 -3.50 -4.98
C TYR A 222 4.11 -5.03 -4.99
N LEU A 223 3.05 -5.64 -5.53
CA LEU A 223 3.01 -7.10 -5.69
C LEU A 223 3.86 -7.58 -6.88
N ILE A 224 4.62 -8.64 -6.65
CA ILE A 224 5.33 -9.33 -7.73
C ILE A 224 4.32 -10.19 -8.49
N THR A 225 3.70 -9.64 -9.53
CA THR A 225 2.76 -10.36 -10.41
C THR A 225 3.43 -11.42 -11.29
N THR A 226 4.76 -11.48 -11.29
CA THR A 226 5.54 -12.39 -12.12
C THR A 226 6.36 -13.31 -11.24
N SER A 227 5.88 -14.56 -11.08
CA SER A 227 6.69 -15.66 -10.58
C SER A 227 8.06 -15.62 -11.26
N PHE A 228 9.14 -15.79 -10.49
CA PHE A 228 10.52 -15.84 -10.98
C PHE A 228 10.66 -16.65 -12.31
N TRP A 229 9.85 -17.70 -12.48
CA TRP A 229 9.75 -18.52 -13.68
C TRP A 229 9.19 -17.81 -14.93
N SER A 230 8.28 -16.85 -14.80
CA SER A 230 7.75 -16.11 -15.97
C SER A 230 8.75 -15.06 -16.46
N ARG A 231 9.53 -14.43 -15.56
CA ARG A 231 10.67 -13.58 -15.93
C ARG A 231 11.79 -14.39 -16.58
N LEU A 232 12.09 -15.58 -16.04
CA LEU A 232 13.06 -16.51 -16.63
C LEU A 232 12.59 -17.00 -18.02
N LYS A 233 11.31 -17.38 -18.18
CA LYS A 233 10.73 -17.84 -19.45
C LYS A 233 10.64 -16.75 -20.51
N SER A 234 10.41 -15.50 -20.10
CA SER A 234 10.48 -14.32 -20.99
C SER A 234 11.91 -14.09 -21.50
N SER A 235 12.89 -14.07 -20.59
CA SER A 235 14.30 -13.89 -20.96
C SER A 235 14.83 -15.07 -21.79
N LEU A 236 14.51 -16.31 -21.40
CA LEU A 236 14.80 -17.51 -22.16
C LEU A 236 14.04 -17.55 -23.48
N GLY A 237 12.82 -17.04 -23.58
CA GLY A 237 12.04 -16.99 -24.82
C GLY A 237 12.64 -16.03 -25.84
N VAL A 238 13.19 -14.90 -25.40
CA VAL A 238 13.93 -13.96 -26.25
C VAL A 238 15.27 -14.56 -26.69
N ILE A 239 15.98 -15.24 -25.78
CA ILE A 239 17.25 -15.94 -26.09
C ILE A 239 16.98 -17.12 -27.03
N TRP A 240 15.91 -17.90 -26.80
CA TRP A 240 15.48 -19.03 -27.62
C TRP A 240 14.98 -18.59 -29.00
N GLY A 241 14.29 -17.46 -29.09
CA GLY A 241 13.91 -16.84 -30.37
C GLY A 241 15.13 -16.46 -31.21
N LYS A 242 16.18 -15.91 -30.58
CA LYS A 242 17.46 -15.61 -31.23
C LYS A 242 18.23 -16.88 -31.60
N PHE A 243 18.23 -17.91 -30.74
CA PHE A 243 18.83 -19.22 -31.03
C PHE A 243 18.11 -19.94 -32.19
N LYS A 244 16.77 -19.93 -32.23
CA LYS A 244 15.98 -20.55 -33.31
C LYS A 244 16.22 -19.86 -34.66
N GLY A 245 16.52 -18.56 -34.65
CA GLY A 245 16.96 -17.81 -35.84
C GLY A 245 18.35 -18.20 -36.33
N LEU A 246 19.28 -18.49 -35.42
CA LEU A 246 20.64 -18.96 -35.74
C LEU A 246 20.69 -20.41 -36.23
N PHE A 247 19.77 -21.28 -35.76
CA PHE A 247 19.72 -22.70 -36.14
C PHE A 247 18.91 -23.01 -37.41
N LYS A 248 18.22 -22.03 -38.01
CA LYS A 248 17.51 -22.22 -39.29
C LYS A 248 18.44 -22.32 -40.51
N SER A 249 19.72 -22.01 -40.35
CA SER A 249 20.71 -22.06 -41.42
C SER A 249 21.91 -22.91 -41.01
N PHE A 250 21.76 -24.23 -41.16
CA PHE A 250 22.79 -25.22 -40.83
C PHE A 250 24.11 -24.98 -41.60
N ASN A 251 24.02 -24.38 -42.80
CA ASN A 251 25.17 -24.01 -43.62
C ASN A 251 25.99 -22.83 -43.05
N TYR A 252 25.35 -21.85 -42.39
CA TYR A 252 26.05 -20.75 -41.72
C TYR A 252 26.67 -21.16 -40.38
N PHE A 253 26.03 -22.09 -39.66
CA PHE A 253 26.58 -22.67 -38.43
C PHE A 253 27.85 -23.48 -38.73
N ARG A 254 27.86 -24.27 -39.81
CA ARG A 254 29.04 -25.03 -40.26
C ARG A 254 30.21 -24.13 -40.70
N LEU A 255 29.92 -22.99 -41.36
CA LEU A 255 30.93 -22.01 -41.76
C LEU A 255 31.53 -21.24 -40.57
N SER A 256 30.74 -20.90 -39.55
CA SER A 256 31.26 -20.22 -38.35
C SER A 256 32.06 -21.16 -37.44
N LEU A 257 31.73 -22.46 -37.43
CA LEU A 257 32.46 -23.53 -36.74
C LEU A 257 33.87 -23.78 -37.29
N LEU A 258 34.09 -23.53 -38.59
CA LEU A 258 35.37 -23.78 -39.27
C LEU A 258 36.31 -22.57 -39.26
N GLN A 259 35.81 -21.34 -39.05
CA GLN A 259 36.60 -20.10 -39.20
C GLN A 259 36.88 -19.34 -37.89
N ARG A 260 36.28 -19.69 -36.74
CA ARG A 260 36.55 -18.99 -35.47
C ARG A 260 37.03 -19.94 -34.37
N LYS A 261 38.09 -19.47 -33.69
CA LYS A 261 38.97 -20.18 -32.75
C LYS A 261 38.23 -21.23 -31.88
N PRO A 262 38.79 -22.45 -31.74
CA PRO A 262 38.18 -23.58 -31.00
C PRO A 262 37.88 -23.28 -29.51
N ALA A 263 38.43 -22.19 -28.97
CA ALA A 263 38.16 -21.70 -27.63
C ALA A 263 36.67 -21.40 -27.37
N PHE A 264 35.91 -20.89 -28.35
CA PHE A 264 34.49 -20.57 -28.13
C PHE A 264 33.62 -21.81 -27.93
N LEU A 265 33.93 -22.91 -28.61
CA LEU A 265 33.27 -24.20 -28.40
C LEU A 265 33.64 -24.80 -27.05
N TYR A 266 34.91 -24.70 -26.67
CA TYR A 266 35.39 -25.18 -25.37
C TYR A 266 34.70 -24.43 -24.22
N TYR A 267 34.68 -23.09 -24.25
CA TYR A 267 33.99 -22.29 -23.21
C TYR A 267 32.47 -22.48 -23.25
N GLY A 268 31.85 -22.58 -24.43
CA GLY A 268 30.42 -22.86 -24.55
C GLY A 268 30.03 -24.22 -23.96
N LEU A 269 30.84 -25.25 -24.22
CA LEU A 269 30.62 -26.60 -23.70
C LEU A 269 30.87 -26.67 -22.19
N ILE A 270 31.87 -25.95 -21.68
CA ILE A 270 32.11 -25.78 -20.24
C ILE A 270 30.92 -25.09 -19.57
N ILE A 271 30.38 -24.01 -20.14
CA ILE A 271 29.22 -23.30 -19.59
C ILE A 271 28.00 -24.23 -19.53
N ILE A 272 27.76 -25.04 -20.57
CA ILE A 272 26.68 -26.02 -20.59
C ILE A 272 26.89 -27.09 -19.51
N ILE A 273 28.12 -27.58 -19.32
CA ILE A 273 28.46 -28.53 -18.26
C ILE A 273 28.21 -27.92 -16.88
N PHE A 274 28.58 -26.65 -16.65
CA PHE A 274 28.32 -25.98 -15.37
C PHE A 274 26.83 -25.77 -15.11
N ILE A 275 26.03 -25.46 -16.13
CA ILE A 275 24.57 -25.38 -16.02
C ILE A 275 23.98 -26.75 -15.67
N LEU A 276 24.44 -27.82 -16.33
CA LEU A 276 24.00 -29.19 -16.04
C LEU A 276 24.41 -29.63 -14.62
N LEU A 277 25.62 -29.29 -14.17
CA LEU A 277 26.08 -29.55 -12.80
C LEU A 277 25.27 -28.78 -11.76
N ALA A 278 24.96 -27.51 -12.01
CA ALA A 278 24.14 -26.68 -11.12
C ALA A 278 22.71 -27.21 -10.96
N ILE A 279 22.19 -27.95 -11.95
CA ILE A 279 20.88 -28.61 -11.88
C ILE A 279 21.00 -30.02 -11.26
N TYR A 280 22.04 -30.77 -11.63
CA TYR A 280 22.23 -32.17 -11.22
C TYR A 280 22.60 -32.30 -9.73
N VAL A 281 23.50 -31.46 -9.23
CA VAL A 281 24.00 -31.53 -7.84
C VAL A 281 22.86 -31.35 -6.81
N PRO A 282 21.97 -30.35 -6.92
CA PRO A 282 20.84 -30.22 -5.99
C PRO A 282 19.85 -31.38 -6.06
N MET A 283 19.59 -31.94 -7.25
CA MET A 283 18.69 -33.09 -7.41
C MET A 283 19.26 -34.34 -6.72
N ARG A 284 20.56 -34.62 -6.90
CA ARG A 284 21.25 -35.75 -6.24
C ARG A 284 21.42 -35.55 -4.73
N TRP A 285 21.62 -34.31 -4.28
CA TRP A 285 21.67 -34.00 -2.86
C TRP A 285 20.33 -34.25 -2.18
N LYS A 286 19.23 -33.86 -2.84
CA LYS A 286 17.86 -34.09 -2.34
C LYS A 286 17.52 -35.59 -2.27
N SER A 287 17.99 -36.41 -3.21
CA SER A 287 17.81 -37.87 -3.13
C SER A 287 18.66 -38.49 -2.02
N TYR A 288 19.91 -38.06 -1.86
CA TYR A 288 20.82 -38.56 -0.82
C TYR A 288 20.37 -38.19 0.59
N SER A 289 19.85 -36.97 0.79
CA SER A 289 19.29 -36.56 2.08
C SER A 289 18.03 -37.33 2.45
N MET A 290 17.22 -37.72 1.45
CA MET A 290 15.99 -38.48 1.69
C MET A 290 16.29 -39.95 2.02
N GLU A 291 17.28 -40.53 1.37
CA GLU A 291 17.73 -41.91 1.62
C GLU A 291 18.34 -42.05 3.03
N LYS A 292 19.20 -41.10 3.43
CA LYS A 292 19.73 -41.00 4.81
C LYS A 292 18.63 -40.79 5.85
N TYR A 293 17.62 -39.98 5.55
CA TYR A 293 16.50 -39.75 6.47
C TYR A 293 15.70 -41.04 6.70
N GLN A 294 15.42 -41.80 5.63
CA GLN A 294 14.74 -43.09 5.72
C GLN A 294 15.58 -44.15 6.46
N GLU A 295 16.90 -44.12 6.31
CA GLU A 295 17.81 -45.00 7.07
C GLU A 295 17.80 -44.70 8.57
N PHE A 296 17.80 -43.40 8.94
CA PHE A 296 17.65 -42.97 10.33
C PHE A 296 16.29 -43.33 10.92
N GLU A 297 15.21 -43.19 10.14
CA GLU A 297 13.86 -43.52 10.58
C GLU A 297 13.74 -45.04 10.84
N ARG A 298 14.29 -45.87 9.95
CA ARG A 298 14.35 -47.33 10.16
C ARG A 298 15.15 -47.68 11.43
N GLN A 299 16.34 -47.13 11.61
CA GLN A 299 17.15 -47.38 12.80
C GLN A 299 16.45 -46.93 14.10
N ALA A 300 15.73 -45.81 14.07
CA ALA A 300 14.96 -45.33 15.22
C ALA A 300 13.77 -46.25 15.55
N THR A 301 13.10 -46.81 14.53
CA THR A 301 12.01 -47.78 14.72
C THR A 301 12.53 -49.10 15.28
N ASP A 302 13.62 -49.64 14.72
CA ASP A 302 14.23 -50.89 15.16
C ASP A 302 14.74 -50.78 16.61
N THR A 303 15.31 -49.63 16.98
CA THR A 303 15.76 -49.37 18.36
C THR A 303 14.57 -49.25 19.33
N ARG A 304 13.46 -48.64 18.90
CA ARG A 304 12.22 -48.57 19.71
C ARG A 304 11.62 -49.97 19.93
N GLU A 305 11.59 -50.81 18.90
CA GLU A 305 11.10 -52.18 19.03
C GLU A 305 12.00 -53.02 19.95
N ALA A 306 13.32 -52.87 19.85
CA ALA A 306 14.28 -53.55 20.72
C ALA A 306 14.20 -53.12 22.20
N ILE A 307 13.83 -51.87 22.48
CA ILE A 307 13.63 -51.36 23.85
C ILE A 307 12.25 -51.79 24.41
N SER A 308 11.28 -52.14 23.56
CA SER A 308 9.94 -52.58 23.95
C SER A 308 9.80 -54.10 24.20
N LYS A 309 10.88 -54.87 24.07
CA LYS A 309 10.96 -56.30 24.40
C LYS A 309 11.69 -56.50 25.73
#